data_AF-A0A9D7CW81-F1
#
_entry.id   AF-A0A9D7CW81-F1
#
_cell.length_a   1.000
_cell.length_b   1.000
_cell.length_c   1.000
_cell.angle_alpha   90.00
_cell.angle_beta   90.00
_cell.angle_gamma   90.00
#
_symmetry.space_group_name_H-M   'P 1'
#
loop_
_entity.id
_entity.type
_entity.pdbx_description
1 polymer ?
#
loop_
_entity_poly.entity_id
_entity_poly.type
_entity_poly.pdbx_seq_one_letter_code
_entity_poly.pdbx_strand_id
1 'polypeptide(L)'
;MTTQKSILTASVAFLALQSVACVQNLAPPAAPPKVTPRLDDDLPEATRGQGVVVIGSPDAKARVDVVQGTYAASGFARGVYVSAYGVATKSVCESTPCAVVLPQGEHRLTFRGVSDQGRAGVAVVKVGRDPVALNHTMGQARGLGTVGTTGFWLSALGAASLGTGALLLAVAPSTEPNSSLRGTGQTMAIAGGLGLGVGLTMFFLDRPTHQEGSSVQFRVTPATRATEPGGLGASTLASR
;
A
#
# COMPACT_ATOMS: atom_id res chain seq x y z
N MET A 1 46.31 0.11 -25.96
CA MET A 1 45.19 -0.86 -25.84
C MET A 1 44.72 -1.12 -24.40
N THR A 2 44.99 -0.21 -23.45
CA THR A 2 44.63 -0.38 -22.01
C THR A 2 43.41 0.45 -21.57
N THR A 3 42.96 1.41 -22.39
CA THR A 3 41.92 2.39 -22.02
C THR A 3 40.48 1.85 -22.14
N GLN A 4 40.26 0.76 -22.87
CA GLN A 4 38.91 0.22 -23.12
C GLN A 4 38.34 -0.55 -21.91
N LYS A 5 39.20 -1.08 -21.01
CA LYS A 5 38.74 -1.83 -19.82
C LYS A 5 38.19 -0.92 -18.71
N SER A 6 38.59 0.35 -18.63
CA SER A 6 38.18 1.25 -17.55
C SER A 6 36.81 1.89 -17.75
N ILE A 7 36.33 1.99 -19.01
CA ILE A 7 35.03 2.60 -19.32
C ILE A 7 33.88 1.63 -18.99
N LEU A 8 34.12 0.33 -19.15
CA LEU A 8 33.12 -0.71 -18.89
C LEU A 8 32.79 -0.88 -17.40
N THR A 9 33.73 -0.65 -16.49
CA THR A 9 33.51 -0.75 -15.05
C THR A 9 32.72 0.42 -14.45
N ALA A 10 32.88 1.64 -14.99
CA ALA A 10 32.18 2.82 -14.50
C ALA A 10 30.65 2.77 -14.79
N SER A 11 30.26 2.28 -15.96
CA SER A 11 28.85 2.16 -16.36
C SER A 11 28.09 1.11 -15.55
N VAL A 12 28.74 0.02 -15.17
CA VAL A 12 28.14 -1.04 -14.34
C VAL A 12 27.92 -0.57 -12.90
N ALA A 13 28.84 0.23 -12.36
CA ALA A 13 28.70 0.80 -11.01
C ALA A 13 27.53 1.81 -10.92
N PHE A 14 27.32 2.65 -11.94
CA PHE A 14 26.22 3.60 -11.96
C PHE A 14 24.85 2.92 -12.10
N LEU A 15 24.77 1.80 -12.82
CA LEU A 15 23.54 1.00 -12.94
C LEU A 15 23.20 0.27 -11.63
N ALA A 16 24.21 -0.17 -10.86
CA ALA A 16 24.00 -0.83 -9.58
C ALA A 16 23.43 0.12 -8.50
N LEU A 17 23.84 1.40 -8.49
CA LEU A 17 23.34 2.38 -7.51
C LEU A 17 21.90 2.85 -7.76
N GLN A 18 21.36 2.67 -8.97
CA GLN A 18 19.97 3.03 -9.31
C GLN A 18 18.95 1.99 -8.81
N SER A 19 19.40 0.83 -8.31
CA SER A 19 18.52 -0.30 -7.99
C SER A 19 17.89 -0.28 -6.60
N VAL A 20 18.24 0.69 -5.75
CA VAL A 20 17.57 0.84 -4.44
C VAL A 20 16.29 1.64 -4.64
N ALA A 21 15.22 0.97 -5.07
CA ALA A 21 13.87 1.50 -5.01
C ALA A 21 13.51 1.72 -3.53
N CYS A 22 13.87 2.88 -3.00
CA CYS A 22 13.67 3.28 -1.61
C CYS A 22 12.17 3.50 -1.34
N VAL A 23 11.42 2.42 -1.19
CA VAL A 23 10.11 2.49 -0.53
C VAL A 23 10.36 2.82 0.92
N GLN A 24 9.83 3.95 1.37
CA GLN A 24 9.91 4.35 2.76
C GLN A 24 8.91 3.51 3.56
N ASN A 25 9.42 2.54 4.32
CA ASN A 25 8.63 1.78 5.27
C ASN A 25 8.40 2.61 6.53
N LEU A 26 7.17 3.04 6.74
CA LEU A 26 6.75 3.76 7.94
C LEU A 26 6.37 2.75 9.03
N ALA A 27 6.59 3.12 10.29
CA ALA A 27 6.14 2.31 11.41
C ALA A 27 4.61 2.12 11.34
N PRO A 28 4.08 0.94 11.71
CA PRO A 28 2.64 0.73 11.78
C PRO A 28 1.96 1.77 12.67
N PRO A 29 0.70 2.13 12.39
CA PRO A 29 -0.07 3.03 13.25
C PRO A 29 -0.28 2.38 14.62
N ALA A 30 -0.60 3.21 15.62
CA ALA A 30 -0.92 2.74 16.95
C ALA A 30 -2.04 1.67 16.89
N ALA A 31 -1.93 0.65 17.75
CA ALA A 31 -2.93 -0.39 17.81
C ALA A 31 -4.30 0.20 18.19
N PRO A 32 -5.37 -0.16 17.49
CA PRO A 32 -6.70 0.35 17.80
C PRO A 32 -7.16 -0.10 19.19
N PRO A 33 -8.03 0.69 19.86
CA PRO A 33 -8.55 0.34 21.18
C PRO A 33 -9.44 -0.92 21.11
N LYS A 34 -9.47 -1.69 22.21
CA LYS A 34 -10.33 -2.87 22.38
C LYS A 34 -11.77 -2.46 22.75
N VAL A 35 -12.46 -1.83 21.82
CA VAL A 35 -13.85 -1.37 22.01
C VAL A 35 -14.71 -2.00 20.92
N THR A 36 -15.78 -2.70 21.30
CA THR A 36 -16.73 -3.28 20.34
C THR A 36 -17.35 -2.15 19.52
N PRO A 37 -17.24 -2.17 18.18
CA PRO A 37 -17.90 -1.19 17.34
C PRO A 37 -19.41 -1.19 17.58
N ARG A 38 -20.01 0.01 17.63
CA ARG A 38 -21.47 0.13 17.66
C ARG A 38 -22.01 -0.24 16.28
N LEU A 39 -22.96 -1.15 16.26
CA LEU A 39 -23.69 -1.56 15.06
C LEU A 39 -25.10 -0.97 15.15
N ASP A 40 -25.61 -0.51 14.01
CA ASP A 40 -26.99 -0.03 13.91
C ASP A 40 -27.98 -1.21 13.84
N ASP A 41 -27.52 -2.34 13.32
CA ASP A 41 -28.28 -3.58 13.15
C ASP A 41 -27.91 -4.65 14.19
N ASP A 42 -28.84 -5.57 14.44
CA ASP A 42 -28.60 -6.77 15.24
C ASP A 42 -27.52 -7.67 14.63
N LEU A 43 -26.83 -8.42 15.48
CA LEU A 43 -25.81 -9.38 15.02
C LEU A 43 -26.46 -10.48 14.15
N PRO A 44 -25.87 -10.82 13.00
CA PRO A 44 -26.39 -11.89 12.16
C PRO A 44 -26.28 -13.24 12.87
N GLU A 45 -27.26 -14.11 12.67
CA GLU A 45 -27.23 -15.46 13.22
C GLU A 45 -26.20 -16.33 12.50
N ALA A 46 -25.28 -16.94 13.27
CA ALA A 46 -24.30 -17.88 12.74
C ALA A 46 -24.86 -19.32 12.73
N THR A 47 -24.70 -20.02 11.62
CA THR A 47 -25.04 -21.46 11.54
C THR A 47 -23.90 -22.36 12.02
N ARG A 48 -24.13 -23.67 12.12
CA ARG A 48 -23.12 -24.64 12.55
C ARG A 48 -21.88 -24.57 11.63
N GLY A 49 -20.71 -24.39 12.24
CA GLY A 49 -19.44 -24.29 11.51
C GLY A 49 -19.10 -22.88 11.04
N GLN A 50 -19.91 -21.88 11.41
CA GLN A 50 -19.64 -20.46 11.20
C GLN A 50 -19.42 -19.75 12.54
N GLY A 51 -18.96 -18.50 12.46
CA GLY A 51 -18.86 -17.58 13.59
C GLY A 51 -19.11 -16.14 13.16
N VAL A 52 -19.55 -15.31 14.11
CA VAL A 52 -19.82 -13.89 13.88
C VAL A 52 -18.54 -13.09 14.12
N VAL A 53 -18.21 -12.21 13.18
CA VAL A 53 -17.12 -11.26 13.28
C VAL A 53 -17.67 -9.84 13.19
N VAL A 54 -17.48 -9.05 14.24
CA VAL A 54 -17.78 -7.61 14.24
C VAL A 54 -16.53 -6.87 13.80
N ILE A 55 -16.60 -6.20 12.66
CA ILE A 55 -15.46 -5.53 12.03
C ILE A 55 -15.60 -4.02 12.21
N GLY A 56 -14.57 -3.41 12.79
CA GLY A 56 -14.47 -1.97 12.98
C GLY A 56 -13.21 -1.39 12.37
N SER A 57 -13.30 -0.14 11.92
CA SER A 57 -12.13 0.68 11.62
C SER A 57 -12.32 2.05 12.28
N PRO A 58 -11.63 2.32 13.41
CA PRO A 58 -11.92 3.49 14.23
C PRO A 58 -11.53 4.81 13.56
N ASP A 59 -10.51 4.78 12.70
CA ASP A 59 -9.94 5.99 12.10
C ASP A 59 -10.68 6.47 10.85
N ALA A 60 -11.26 5.55 10.08
CA ALA A 60 -11.93 5.84 8.82
C ALA A 60 -12.82 4.68 8.39
N LYS A 61 -13.90 4.98 7.66
CA LYS A 61 -14.74 3.94 7.05
C LYS A 61 -13.94 3.14 6.01
N ALA A 62 -14.04 1.83 6.08
CA ALA A 62 -13.38 0.92 5.16
C ALA A 62 -14.38 -0.04 4.50
N ARG A 63 -14.16 -0.35 3.22
CA ARG A 63 -14.68 -1.57 2.60
C ARG A 63 -13.78 -2.74 3.02
N VAL A 64 -14.39 -3.88 3.32
CA VAL A 64 -13.70 -5.08 3.76
C VAL A 64 -14.03 -6.23 2.83
N ASP A 65 -12.97 -6.84 2.29
CA ASP A 65 -13.07 -8.01 1.44
C ASP A 65 -12.31 -9.18 2.08
N VAL A 66 -12.84 -10.39 1.95
CA VAL A 66 -12.13 -11.62 2.33
C VAL A 66 -11.31 -12.13 1.14
N VAL A 67 -10.05 -12.48 1.39
CA VAL A 67 -9.17 -13.08 0.38
C VAL A 67 -9.57 -14.55 0.21
N GLN A 68 -10.02 -14.90 -0.99
CA GLN A 68 -10.39 -16.27 -1.36
C GLN A 68 -9.21 -17.08 -1.89
N GLY A 69 -8.24 -16.40 -2.52
CA GLY A 69 -7.04 -17.04 -3.04
C GLY A 69 -6.10 -16.06 -3.74
N THR A 70 -4.88 -16.50 -3.98
CA THR A 70 -3.87 -15.76 -4.72
C THR A 70 -3.50 -16.57 -5.95
N TYR A 71 -3.48 -15.94 -7.12
CA TYR A 71 -3.09 -16.56 -8.38
C TYR A 71 -1.88 -15.83 -8.95
N ALA A 72 -0.94 -16.62 -9.46
CA ALA A 72 0.19 -16.14 -10.22
C ALA A 72 0.15 -16.82 -11.59
N ALA A 73 0.27 -16.03 -12.65
CA ALA A 73 0.40 -16.51 -14.01
C ALA A 73 1.67 -15.92 -14.60
N SER A 74 2.41 -16.73 -15.34
CA SER A 74 3.56 -16.25 -16.11
C SER A 74 3.51 -16.86 -17.49
N GLY A 75 3.83 -16.08 -18.52
CA GLY A 75 3.76 -16.53 -19.89
C GLY A 75 4.60 -15.67 -20.82
N PHE A 76 4.68 -16.10 -22.08
CA PHE A 76 5.37 -15.36 -23.12
C PHE A 76 4.32 -14.72 -24.03
N ALA A 77 4.29 -13.39 -24.06
CA ALA A 77 3.33 -12.63 -24.86
C ALA A 77 4.10 -11.62 -25.73
N ARG A 78 3.89 -11.67 -27.05
CA ARG A 78 4.52 -10.75 -28.02
C ARG A 78 6.05 -10.67 -27.93
N GLY A 79 6.72 -11.80 -27.74
CA GLY A 79 8.19 -11.80 -27.64
C GLY A 79 8.73 -11.43 -26.26
N VAL A 80 7.87 -11.16 -25.28
CA VAL A 80 8.25 -10.70 -23.94
C VAL A 80 7.71 -11.67 -22.88
N TYR A 81 8.54 -12.00 -21.90
CA TYR A 81 8.10 -12.75 -20.72
C TYR A 81 7.31 -11.82 -19.80
N VAL A 82 6.06 -12.16 -19.53
CA VAL A 82 5.15 -11.41 -18.66
C VAL A 82 4.75 -12.26 -17.46
N SER A 83 4.73 -11.67 -16.28
CA SER A 83 4.15 -12.27 -15.07
C SER A 83 3.02 -11.38 -14.55
N ALA A 84 1.95 -12.03 -14.10
CA ALA A 84 0.78 -11.41 -13.51
C ALA A 84 0.52 -12.06 -12.16
N TYR A 85 0.31 -11.24 -11.15
CA TYR A 85 -0.13 -11.67 -9.83
C TYR A 85 -1.49 -11.04 -9.54
N GLY A 86 -2.40 -11.81 -8.99
CA GLY A 86 -3.69 -11.30 -8.57
C GLY A 86 -4.23 -12.02 -7.34
N VAL A 87 -5.19 -11.35 -6.70
CA VAL A 87 -5.82 -11.82 -5.47
C VAL A 87 -7.32 -11.84 -5.72
N ALA A 88 -7.91 -13.03 -5.62
CA ALA A 88 -9.36 -13.19 -5.68
C ALA A 88 -9.93 -12.79 -4.32
N THR A 89 -10.81 -11.79 -4.30
CA THR A 89 -11.42 -11.27 -3.07
C THR A 89 -12.94 -11.28 -3.21
N LYS A 90 -13.65 -11.48 -2.09
CA LYS A 90 -15.10 -11.34 -2.01
C LYS A 90 -15.44 -10.25 -1.00
N SER A 91 -16.27 -9.28 -1.39
CA SER A 91 -16.70 -8.25 -0.45
C SER A 91 -17.60 -8.85 0.64
N VAL A 92 -17.27 -8.54 1.89
CA VAL A 92 -18.04 -8.99 3.06
C VAL A 92 -18.68 -7.81 3.78
N CYS A 93 -18.15 -6.61 3.58
CA CYS A 93 -18.68 -5.41 4.20
C CYS A 93 -18.35 -4.17 3.37
N GLU A 94 -19.38 -3.45 2.96
CA GLU A 94 -19.24 -2.26 2.10
C GLU A 94 -18.70 -1.05 2.86
N SER A 95 -19.03 -0.92 4.14
CA SER A 95 -18.58 0.17 5.00
C SER A 95 -18.57 -0.28 6.46
N THR A 96 -17.42 -0.19 7.13
CA THR A 96 -17.32 -0.39 8.58
C THR A 96 -18.02 0.73 9.38
N PRO A 97 -18.57 0.46 10.57
CA PRO A 97 -18.60 -0.84 11.25
C PRO A 97 -19.70 -1.78 10.70
N CYS A 98 -19.47 -3.09 10.78
CA CYS A 98 -20.39 -4.11 10.27
C CYS A 98 -20.17 -5.46 10.96
N ALA A 99 -21.19 -6.32 10.98
CA ALA A 99 -21.06 -7.69 11.43
C ALA A 99 -21.22 -8.67 10.27
N VAL A 100 -20.32 -9.65 10.17
CA VAL A 100 -20.31 -10.63 9.10
C VAL A 100 -20.22 -12.04 9.67
N VAL A 101 -20.82 -12.99 8.95
CA VAL A 101 -20.71 -14.42 9.28
C VAL A 101 -19.68 -15.05 8.37
N LEU A 102 -18.64 -15.64 8.97
CA LEU A 102 -17.57 -16.32 8.25
C LEU A 102 -17.49 -17.78 8.70
N PRO A 103 -17.03 -18.71 7.83
CA PRO A 103 -16.69 -20.07 8.26
C PRO A 103 -15.67 -20.05 9.40
N GLN A 104 -15.73 -21.03 10.29
CA GLN A 104 -14.71 -21.19 11.33
C GLN A 104 -13.33 -21.44 10.70
N GLY A 105 -12.29 -20.84 11.27
CA GLY A 105 -10.92 -20.89 10.74
C GLY A 105 -10.25 -19.52 10.67
N GLU A 106 -9.11 -19.47 9.98
CA GLU A 106 -8.34 -18.25 9.78
C GLU A 106 -8.68 -17.62 8.43
N HIS A 107 -8.99 -16.33 8.43
CA HIS A 107 -9.33 -15.58 7.22
C HIS A 107 -8.47 -14.33 7.10
N ARG A 108 -7.97 -14.08 5.89
CA ARG A 108 -7.27 -12.83 5.57
C ARG A 108 -8.27 -11.82 5.02
N LEU A 109 -8.39 -10.69 5.68
CA LEU A 109 -9.26 -9.58 5.33
C LEU A 109 -8.43 -8.42 4.77
N THR A 110 -8.86 -7.86 3.65
CA THR A 110 -8.29 -6.63 3.08
C THR A 110 -9.24 -5.47 3.37
N PHE A 111 -8.68 -4.40 3.93
CA PHE A 111 -9.38 -3.15 4.22
C PHE A 111 -8.96 -2.11 3.19
N ARG A 112 -9.94 -1.39 2.63
CA ARG A 112 -9.71 -0.26 1.72
C ARG A 112 -10.54 0.93 2.18
N GLY A 113 -9.93 2.10 2.31
CA GLY A 113 -10.65 3.30 2.70
C GLY A 113 -11.75 3.64 1.69
N VAL A 114 -12.95 3.97 2.19
CA VAL A 114 -14.09 4.35 1.34
C VAL A 114 -13.87 5.76 0.74
N SER A 115 -13.36 6.68 1.55
CA SER A 115 -13.10 8.07 1.16
C SER A 115 -11.66 8.31 0.66
N ASP A 116 -10.70 7.49 1.11
CA ASP A 116 -9.28 7.61 0.77
C ASP A 116 -8.75 6.25 0.32
N GLN A 117 -8.60 6.07 -0.99
CA GLN A 117 -8.10 4.83 -1.59
C GLN A 117 -6.62 4.56 -1.28
N GLY A 118 -5.87 5.57 -0.82
CA GLY A 118 -4.49 5.41 -0.38
C GLY A 118 -4.38 4.74 0.99
N ARG A 119 -5.47 4.69 1.77
CA ARG A 119 -5.55 3.92 3.01
C ARG A 119 -5.96 2.50 2.72
N ALA A 120 -5.07 1.57 3.06
CA ALA A 120 -5.31 0.16 2.92
C ALA A 120 -4.66 -0.59 4.09
N GLY A 121 -5.10 -1.82 4.29
CA GLY A 121 -4.50 -2.69 5.27
C GLY A 121 -4.93 -4.13 5.09
N VAL A 122 -4.17 -5.03 5.69
CA VAL A 122 -4.49 -6.45 5.74
C VAL A 122 -4.54 -6.84 7.20
N ALA A 123 -5.57 -7.58 7.59
CA ALA A 123 -5.66 -8.21 8.90
C ALA A 123 -5.97 -9.69 8.73
N VAL A 124 -5.55 -10.47 9.71
CA VAL A 124 -5.92 -11.88 9.82
C VAL A 124 -6.87 -12.02 10.99
N VAL A 125 -8.03 -12.62 10.75
CA VAL A 125 -9.03 -12.89 11.78
C VAL A 125 -9.16 -14.40 12.00
N LYS A 126 -9.20 -14.80 13.27
CA LYS A 126 -9.49 -16.19 13.65
C LYS A 126 -10.94 -16.29 14.10
N VAL A 127 -11.74 -17.01 13.33
CA VAL A 127 -13.18 -17.17 13.54
C VAL A 127 -13.43 -18.47 14.30
N GLY A 128 -13.99 -18.33 15.50
CA GLY A 128 -14.36 -19.45 16.37
C GLY A 128 -15.87 -19.62 16.48
N ARG A 129 -16.30 -20.34 17.52
CA ARG A 129 -17.74 -20.47 17.87
C ARG A 129 -18.29 -19.21 18.53
N ASP A 130 -17.48 -18.57 19.37
CA ASP A 130 -17.85 -17.33 20.06
C ASP A 130 -17.71 -16.13 19.11
N PRO A 131 -18.61 -15.13 19.20
CA PRO A 131 -18.46 -13.89 18.46
C PRO A 131 -17.15 -13.17 18.79
N VAL A 132 -16.46 -12.68 17.76
CA VAL A 132 -15.21 -11.93 17.90
C VAL A 132 -15.35 -10.54 17.28
N ALA A 133 -14.70 -9.56 17.87
CA ALA A 133 -14.55 -8.23 17.29
C ALA A 133 -13.12 -8.04 16.78
N LEU A 134 -13.00 -7.41 15.62
CA LEU A 134 -11.76 -7.03 14.99
C LEU A 134 -11.79 -5.53 14.73
N ASN A 135 -10.93 -4.80 15.43
CA ASN A 135 -10.66 -3.41 15.09
C ASN A 135 -9.38 -3.34 14.28
N HIS A 136 -9.42 -2.65 13.14
CA HIS A 136 -8.27 -2.46 12.27
C HIS A 136 -8.06 -0.99 11.94
N THR A 137 -6.87 -0.50 12.29
CA THR A 137 -6.39 0.79 11.84
C THR A 137 -5.63 0.59 10.53
N MET A 138 -6.17 1.12 9.44
CA MET A 138 -5.55 1.05 8.12
C MET A 138 -4.25 1.86 8.09
N GLY A 139 -3.24 1.27 7.46
CA GLY A 139 -2.02 1.97 7.10
C GLY A 139 -2.21 2.79 5.83
N GLN A 140 -1.12 3.02 5.11
CA GLN A 140 -1.09 3.81 3.87
C GLN A 140 -0.12 3.16 2.90
N ALA A 141 -0.56 3.01 1.66
CA ALA A 141 0.30 2.60 0.55
C ALA A 141 0.23 3.69 -0.51
N ARG A 142 1.29 4.48 -0.62
CA ARG A 142 1.43 5.48 -1.69
C ARG A 142 2.49 5.00 -2.66
N GLY A 143 2.06 4.74 -3.89
CA GLY A 143 2.97 4.48 -5.01
C GLY A 143 3.65 5.76 -5.48
N LEU A 144 4.52 5.63 -6.47
CA LEU A 144 5.02 6.77 -7.22
C LEU A 144 3.85 7.47 -7.92
N GLY A 145 3.66 8.75 -7.61
CA GLY A 145 2.73 9.60 -8.32
C GLY A 145 3.27 9.99 -9.69
N THR A 146 2.53 10.90 -10.35
CA THR A 146 2.95 11.48 -11.64
C THR A 146 4.27 12.24 -11.51
N VAL A 147 4.44 12.99 -10.40
CA VAL A 147 5.65 13.77 -10.12
C VAL A 147 6.87 12.88 -9.99
N GLY A 148 6.79 11.80 -9.22
CA GLY A 148 7.88 10.84 -9.05
C GLY A 148 8.20 10.08 -10.32
N THR A 149 7.17 9.71 -11.09
CA THR A 149 7.35 9.06 -12.40
C THR A 149 8.04 9.98 -13.40
N THR A 150 7.61 11.24 -13.50
CA THR A 150 8.27 12.25 -14.33
C THR A 150 9.69 12.53 -13.84
N GLY A 151 9.90 12.63 -12.53
CA GLY A 151 11.21 12.82 -11.92
C GLY A 151 12.18 11.68 -12.25
N PHE A 152 11.70 10.43 -12.21
CA PHE A 152 12.47 9.25 -12.63
C PHE A 152 12.92 9.34 -14.08
N TRP A 153 12.00 9.60 -15.02
CA TRP A 153 12.32 9.71 -16.44
C TRP A 153 13.25 10.90 -16.74
N LEU A 154 13.01 12.04 -16.11
CA LEU A 154 13.84 13.23 -16.26
C LEU A 154 15.26 13.00 -15.71
N SER A 155 15.39 12.28 -14.60
CA SER A 155 16.68 11.87 -14.05
C SER A 155 17.43 10.94 -15.00
N ALA A 156 16.74 9.95 -15.56
CA ALA A 156 17.34 9.01 -16.50
C ALA A 156 17.83 9.73 -17.77
N LEU A 157 17.01 10.62 -18.33
CA LEU A 157 17.38 11.42 -19.50
C LEU A 157 18.52 12.39 -19.19
N GLY A 158 18.47 13.05 -18.02
CA GLY A 158 19.51 13.95 -17.54
C GLY A 158 20.85 13.25 -17.34
N ALA A 159 20.85 12.07 -16.71
CA ALA A 159 22.04 11.25 -16.54
C ALA A 159 22.64 10.81 -17.89
N ALA A 160 21.80 10.37 -18.83
CA ALA A 160 22.24 10.01 -20.18
C ALA A 160 22.88 11.21 -20.90
N SER A 161 22.22 12.37 -20.88
CA SER A 161 22.72 13.59 -21.51
C SER A 161 24.01 14.10 -20.86
N LEU A 162 24.11 14.06 -19.54
CA LEU A 162 25.33 14.39 -18.78
C LEU A 162 26.48 13.47 -19.19
N GLY A 163 26.23 12.16 -19.26
CA GLY A 163 27.22 11.16 -19.66
C GLY A 163 27.72 11.38 -21.09
N THR A 164 26.81 11.62 -22.03
CA THR A 164 27.18 11.94 -23.42
C THR A 164 27.94 13.26 -23.51
N GLY A 165 27.52 14.31 -22.80
CA GLY A 165 28.20 15.60 -22.77
C GLY A 165 29.62 15.50 -22.20
N ALA A 166 29.79 14.78 -21.08
CA ALA A 166 31.09 14.53 -20.48
C ALA A 166 32.02 13.73 -21.42
N LEU A 167 31.48 12.74 -22.13
CA LEU A 167 32.25 11.96 -23.11
C LEU A 167 32.70 12.84 -24.29
N LEU A 168 31.81 13.68 -24.84
CA LEU A 168 32.16 14.62 -25.91
C LEU A 168 33.24 15.61 -25.49
N LEU A 169 33.20 16.10 -24.25
CA LEU A 169 34.23 16.96 -23.69
C LEU A 169 35.58 16.25 -23.53
N ALA A 170 35.58 14.96 -23.21
CA ALA A 170 36.79 14.17 -23.06
C ALA A 170 37.49 13.85 -24.39
N VAL A 171 36.72 13.71 -25.49
CA VAL A 171 37.27 13.41 -26.83
C VAL A 171 37.49 14.64 -27.69
N ALA A 172 37.05 15.83 -27.26
CA ALA A 172 37.22 17.06 -28.01
C ALA A 172 38.72 17.42 -28.13
N PRO A 173 39.24 17.73 -29.34
CA PRO A 173 40.64 18.06 -29.54
C PRO A 173 41.02 19.33 -28.77
N SER A 174 42.12 19.28 -28.01
CA SER A 174 42.57 20.39 -27.16
C SER A 174 43.13 21.60 -27.92
N THR A 175 43.33 21.47 -29.23
CA THR A 175 43.99 22.47 -30.08
C THR A 175 43.03 23.50 -30.68
N GLU A 176 41.72 23.25 -30.68
CA GLU A 176 40.73 24.19 -31.22
C GLU A 176 39.73 24.63 -30.14
N PRO A 177 39.90 25.85 -29.56
CA PRO A 177 39.04 26.33 -28.47
C PRO A 177 37.57 26.51 -28.87
N ASN A 178 37.27 26.63 -30.17
CA ASN A 178 35.92 26.85 -30.70
C ASN A 178 35.36 25.68 -31.51
N SER A 179 35.88 24.46 -31.31
CA SER A 179 35.30 23.29 -31.97
C SER A 179 33.82 23.12 -31.55
N SER A 180 32.94 22.94 -32.54
CA SER A 180 31.49 22.76 -32.33
C SER A 180 31.17 21.59 -31.39
N LEU A 181 32.05 20.59 -31.35
CA LEU A 181 32.05 19.45 -30.44
C LEU A 181 32.16 19.87 -28.96
N ARG A 182 33.06 20.81 -28.63
CA ARG A 182 33.23 21.28 -27.25
C ARG A 182 32.02 22.09 -26.78
N GLY A 183 31.49 22.96 -27.64
CA GLY A 183 30.25 23.71 -27.36
C GLY A 183 29.06 22.79 -27.13
N THR A 184 28.88 21.78 -27.99
CA THR A 184 27.82 20.76 -27.84
C THR A 184 28.00 19.91 -26.58
N GLY A 185 29.23 19.53 -26.26
CA GLY A 185 29.55 18.79 -25.04
C GLY A 185 29.22 19.58 -23.77
N GLN A 186 29.55 20.88 -23.74
CA GLN A 186 29.21 21.76 -22.61
C GLN A 186 27.69 21.94 -22.45
N THR A 187 26.95 22.21 -23.54
CA THR A 187 25.50 22.40 -23.45
C THR A 187 24.78 21.11 -23.02
N MET A 188 25.19 19.95 -23.54
CA MET A 188 24.66 18.66 -23.09
C MET A 188 25.00 18.36 -21.63
N ALA A 189 26.23 18.65 -21.19
CA ALA A 189 26.60 18.45 -19.79
C ALA A 189 25.79 19.35 -18.84
N ILE A 190 25.59 20.63 -19.18
CA ILE A 190 24.80 21.56 -18.38
C ILE A 190 23.33 21.16 -18.36
N ALA A 191 22.73 20.91 -19.54
CA ALA A 191 21.34 20.50 -19.65
C ALA A 191 21.08 19.16 -18.95
N GLY A 192 21.98 18.20 -19.11
CA GLY A 192 21.94 16.91 -18.43
C GLY A 192 22.05 17.04 -16.92
N GLY A 193 22.96 17.87 -16.43
CA GLY A 193 23.12 18.15 -15.00
C GLY A 193 21.88 18.80 -14.37
N LEU A 194 21.28 19.77 -15.06
CA LEU A 194 20.03 20.40 -14.61
C LEU A 194 18.86 19.41 -14.62
N GLY A 195 18.69 18.65 -15.70
CA GLY A 195 17.66 17.63 -15.81
C GLY A 195 17.79 16.56 -14.72
N LEU A 196 19.01 16.10 -14.47
CA LEU A 196 19.31 15.16 -13.40
C LEU A 196 18.98 15.74 -12.02
N GLY A 197 19.40 16.97 -11.73
CA GLY A 197 19.12 17.64 -10.46
C GLY A 197 17.63 17.80 -10.19
N VAL A 198 16.89 18.36 -11.16
CA VAL A 198 15.43 18.54 -11.05
C VAL A 198 14.73 17.18 -10.93
N GLY A 199 15.10 16.22 -11.78
CA GLY A 199 14.51 14.88 -11.75
C GLY A 199 14.68 14.20 -10.41
N LEU A 200 15.89 14.25 -9.83
CA LEU A 200 16.17 13.65 -8.52
C LEU A 200 15.39 14.35 -7.41
N THR A 201 15.28 15.68 -7.43
CA THR A 201 14.48 16.40 -6.43
C THR A 201 12.99 16.01 -6.49
N MET A 202 12.41 15.90 -7.69
CA MET A 202 11.03 15.46 -7.87
C MET A 202 10.82 14.01 -7.39
N PHE A 203 11.74 13.11 -7.76
CA PHE A 203 11.71 11.73 -7.31
C PHE A 203 11.82 11.61 -5.77
N PHE A 204 12.66 12.44 -5.16
CA PHE A 204 12.84 12.46 -3.71
C PHE A 204 11.66 13.04 -2.93
N LEU A 205 10.90 13.95 -3.54
CA LEU A 205 9.69 14.51 -2.92
C LEU A 205 8.49 13.55 -3.02
N ASP A 206 8.46 12.69 -4.02
CA ASP A 206 7.37 11.73 -4.28
C ASP A 206 7.80 10.29 -4.01
N ARG A 207 8.50 10.07 -2.89
CA ARG A 207 8.95 8.72 -2.51
C ARG A 207 7.73 7.84 -2.23
N PRO A 208 7.71 6.61 -2.75
CA PRO A 208 6.68 5.66 -2.38
C PRO A 208 6.80 5.36 -0.88
N THR A 209 5.68 5.43 -0.16
CA THR A 209 5.62 5.11 1.27
C THR A 209 4.75 3.89 1.48
N HIS A 210 5.22 2.96 2.30
CA HIS A 210 4.45 1.80 2.73
C HIS A 210 4.34 1.80 4.25
N GLN A 211 3.12 1.84 4.75
CA GLN A 211 2.82 1.74 6.17
C GLN A 211 1.84 0.58 6.34
N GLU A 212 2.26 -0.45 7.08
CA GLU A 212 1.38 -1.56 7.41
C GLU A 212 0.26 -1.10 8.35
N GLY A 213 -0.91 -1.76 8.28
CA GLY A 213 -1.99 -1.51 9.23
C GLY A 213 -1.74 -2.19 10.58
N SER A 214 -2.56 -1.86 11.57
CA SER A 214 -2.52 -2.48 12.89
C SER A 214 -3.90 -3.02 13.27
N SER A 215 -3.95 -4.24 13.81
CA SER A 215 -5.21 -4.92 14.14
C SER A 215 -5.22 -5.44 15.57
N VAL A 216 -6.38 -5.36 16.21
CA VAL A 216 -6.63 -5.99 17.50
C VAL A 216 -7.91 -6.83 17.40
N GLN A 217 -7.78 -8.11 17.70
CA GLN A 217 -8.90 -9.03 17.83
C GLN A 217 -9.19 -9.30 19.31
N PHE A 218 -10.46 -9.31 19.69
CA PHE A 218 -10.92 -9.63 21.05
C PHE A 218 -12.28 -10.33 21.01
N ARG A 219 -12.64 -11.06 22.07
CA ARG A 219 -13.96 -11.70 22.17
C ARG A 219 -15.00 -10.65 22.51
N VAL A 220 -16.17 -10.75 21.89
CA VAL A 220 -17.32 -9.92 22.28
C VAL A 220 -17.98 -10.62 23.46
N THR A 221 -17.88 -10.03 24.65
CA THR A 221 -18.74 -10.47 25.75
C THR A 221 -20.17 -10.11 25.36
N PRO A 222 -21.09 -11.07 25.24
CA PRO A 222 -22.49 -10.76 25.02
C PRO A 222 -22.89 -9.75 26.09
N ALA A 223 -23.47 -8.62 25.70
CA ALA A 223 -24.11 -7.75 26.68
C ALA A 223 -25.05 -8.67 27.45
N THR A 224 -24.73 -8.93 28.71
CA THR A 224 -25.62 -9.66 29.58
C THR A 224 -26.87 -8.81 29.53
N ARG A 225 -27.91 -9.24 28.80
CA ARG A 225 -29.20 -8.56 28.83
C ARG A 225 -29.45 -8.47 30.32
N ALA A 226 -29.42 -7.25 30.86
CA ALA A 226 -29.85 -7.06 32.22
C ALA A 226 -31.26 -7.63 32.17
N THR A 227 -31.44 -8.82 32.73
CA THR A 227 -32.74 -9.39 33.00
C THR A 227 -33.37 -8.31 33.84
N GLU A 228 -34.18 -7.46 33.20
CA GLU A 228 -34.97 -6.46 33.86
C GLU A 228 -35.73 -7.26 34.93
N PRO A 229 -35.37 -7.12 36.22
CA PRO A 229 -35.98 -7.93 37.25
C PRO A 229 -37.45 -7.59 37.17
N GLY A 230 -38.23 -8.61 36.79
CA GLY A 230 -39.60 -8.44 36.34
C GLY A 230 -40.33 -7.45 37.24
N GLY A 231 -40.92 -6.43 36.60
CA GLY A 231 -41.96 -5.60 37.18
C GLY A 231 -43.16 -6.48 37.52
N LEU A 232 -43.04 -7.25 38.59
CA LEU A 232 -44.13 -7.70 39.44
C LEU A 232 -44.68 -6.44 40.10
N GLY A 233 -45.64 -5.79 39.43
CA GLY A 233 -46.20 -4.55 39.96
C GLY A 233 -47.50 -4.15 39.29
N ALA A 234 -48.61 -4.57 39.90
CA ALA A 234 -49.94 -3.95 39.82
C ALA A 234 -50.85 -4.33 38.63
N SER A 235 -51.28 -5.60 38.59
CA SER A 235 -52.69 -5.88 38.29
C SER A 235 -53.57 -5.26 39.39
N THR A 236 -54.03 -4.02 39.19
CA THR A 236 -55.08 -3.45 40.04
C THR A 236 -56.41 -3.76 39.37
N LEU A 237 -57.11 -4.77 39.89
CA LEU A 237 -58.54 -4.93 39.74
C LEU A 237 -59.23 -3.62 40.14
N ALA A 238 -59.89 -2.95 39.21
CA ALA A 238 -60.95 -2.00 39.53
C ALA A 238 -62.28 -2.65 39.17
N SER A 239 -62.93 -3.21 40.19
CA SER A 239 -64.37 -3.43 40.17
C SER A 239 -65.05 -2.17 40.70
N ARG A 240 -65.96 -1.60 39.90
CA ARG A 240 -67.28 -1.06 40.25
C ARG A 240 -67.82 -0.22 39.11
#